data_AF-A0A3D6CIB5-F1
#
_entry.id   AF-A0A3D6CIB5-F1
#
_cell.length_a   1.000
_cell.length_b   1.000
_cell.length_c   1.000
_cell.angle_alpha   90.00
_cell.angle_beta   90.00
_cell.angle_gamma   90.00
#
_symmetry.space_group_name_H-M   'P 1'
#
loop_
_entity.id
_entity.type
_entity.pdbx_description
1 polymer ?
#
loop_
_entity_poly.entity_id
_entity_poly.type
_entity_poly.pdbx_seq_one_letter_code
_entity_poly.pdbx_strand_id
1 'polypeptide(L)' 'MQLDNQIFDLIQEEKERQLNGLELIASENFASDQVMLAQGSVLTN' A
#
# COMPACT_ATOMS: atom_id res chain seq x y z
N MET A 1 -4.56 -21.17 -1.55
CA MET A 1 -3.53 -20.18 -1.92
C MET A 1 -2.57 -20.06 -0.76
N GLN A 2 -1.28 -20.04 -1.02
CA GLN A 2 -0.27 -19.81 0.02
C GLN A 2 -0.12 -18.29 0.21
N LEU A 3 -0.13 -17.83 1.46
CA LEU A 3 0.19 -16.44 1.77
C LEU A 3 1.69 -16.25 1.61
N ASP A 4 2.08 -15.22 0.85
CA ASP A 4 3.48 -14.86 0.65
C ASP A 4 3.93 -13.88 1.74
N ASN A 5 4.40 -14.45 2.86
CA ASN A 5 4.82 -13.66 4.02
C ASN A 5 5.92 -12.64 3.68
N GLN A 6 6.81 -12.96 2.75
CA GLN A 6 7.88 -12.05 2.35
C GLN A 6 7.32 -10.76 1.74
N ILE A 7 6.27 -10.87 0.92
CA ILE A 7 5.61 -9.71 0.33
C ILE A 7 4.89 -8.88 1.40
N PHE A 8 4.24 -9.52 2.38
CA PHE A 8 3.59 -8.79 3.47
C PHE A 8 4.59 -8.01 4.32
N ASP A 9 5.74 -8.59 4.63
CA ASP A 9 6.80 -7.93 5.38
C ASP A 9 7.32 -6.69 4.64
N LEU A 10 7.59 -6.81 3.33
CA LEU A 10 8.04 -5.69 2.50
C LEU A 10 6.99 -4.57 2.39
N ILE A 11 5.69 -4.91 2.33
CA ILE A 11 4.61 -3.90 2.33
C ILE A 11 4.60 -3.12 3.66
N GLN A 12 4.85 -3.78 4.80
CA GLN A 12 4.95 -3.08 6.08
C GLN A 12 6.18 -2.18 6.15
N GLU A 13 7.34 -2.64 5.67
CA GLU A 13 8.55 -1.82 5.61
C GLU A 13 8.35 -0.56 4.76
N GLU A 14 7.70 -0.65 3.59
CA GLU A 14 7.40 0.52 2.75
C GLU A 14 6.39 1.47 3.41
N LYS A 15 5.40 0.95 4.12
CA LYS A 15 4.46 1.77 4.88
C LYS A 15 5.20 2.60 5.94
N GLU A 16 6.10 1.98 6.70
CA GLU A 16 6.91 2.70 7.69
C GLU A 16 7.84 3.72 7.02
N ARG A 17 8.41 3.41 5.84
CA ARG A 17 9.22 4.36 5.07
C ARG A 17 8.41 5.62 4.70
N GLN A 18 7.20 5.44 4.17
CA GLN A 18 6.34 6.55 3.75
C GLN A 18 5.86 7.41 4.93
N LEU A 19 5.53 6.79 6.07
CA LEU A 19 5.04 7.50 7.25
C LEU A 19 6.11 8.32 7.96
N ASN A 20 7.36 7.83 7.94
CA ASN A 20 8.49 8.46 8.62
C ASN A 20 9.35 9.33 7.68
N GLY A 21 8.99 9.39 6.39
CA GLY A 21 9.63 10.21 5.37
C GLY A 21 8.94 11.56 5.14
N LEU A 22 9.69 12.57 4.69
CA LEU A 22 9.11 13.78 4.11
C LEU A 22 8.95 13.59 2.60
N GLU A 23 7.74 13.22 2.20
CA GLU A 23 7.41 12.97 0.79
C GLU A 23 7.17 14.29 0.05
N LEU A 24 8.18 14.76 -0.70
CA LEU A 24 8.18 16.05 -1.41
C LEU A 24 8.08 15.91 -2.94
N ILE A 25 7.84 14.70 -3.43
CA ILE A 25 7.64 14.45 -4.86
C ILE A 25 6.27 15.00 -5.24
N ALA A 26 6.25 16.07 -6.03
CA ALA A 26 5.03 16.84 -6.31
C ALA A 26 3.87 16.04 -6.94
N SER A 27 4.19 14.92 -7.60
CA SER A 27 3.21 14.05 -8.26
C SER A 27 2.73 12.89 -7.39
N GLU A 28 3.35 12.64 -6.24
CA GLU A 28 2.96 11.56 -5.32
C GLU A 28 1.89 12.01 -4.34
N ASN A 29 1.13 11.04 -3.83
CA ASN A 29 0.06 11.29 -2.87
C ASN A 29 -0.32 10.01 -2.12
N PHE A 30 -1.10 10.15 -1.06
CA PHE A 30 -1.68 9.04 -0.31
C PHE A 30 -3.14 8.82 -0.71
N ALA A 31 -3.45 7.61 -1.18
CA ALA A 31 -4.84 7.21 -1.42
C ALA A 31 -5.58 6.99 -0.10
N SER A 32 -6.89 7.21 -0.08
CA SER A 32 -7.70 6.93 1.12
C SER A 32 -7.94 5.43 1.29
N ASP A 33 -8.21 5.01 2.54
CA ASP A 33 -8.51 3.62 2.86
C ASP A 33 -9.68 3.05 2.04
N GLN A 34 -10.71 3.87 1.78
CA GLN A 34 -11.85 3.46 0.96
C GLN A 34 -11.45 3.13 -0.48
N VAL A 35 -10.50 3.88 -1.06
CA VAL A 35 -9.99 3.60 -2.41
C VAL A 35 -9.19 2.30 -2.43
N MET A 36 -8.32 2.08 -1.45
CA MET A 36 -7.53 0.84 -1.34
C MET A 36 -8.42 -0.39 -1.16
N LEU A 37 -9.46 -0.30 -0.33
CA LEU A 37 -10.44 -1.38 -0.14
C LEU A 37 -11.19 -1.72 -1.43
N ALA A 38 -11.60 -0.70 -2.20
CA ALA A 38 -12.25 -0.90 -3.49
C ALA A 38 -11.31 -1.55 -4.52
N GLN A 39 -10.03 -1.15 -4.53
CA GLN A 39 -9.01 -1.72 -5.42
C GLN A 39 -8.76 -3.21 -5.15
N GLY A 40 -8.83 -3.65 -3.89
CA GLY A 40 -8.70 -5.06 -3.50
C GLY A 40 -10.00 -5.88 -3.56
N SER A 41 -11.05 -5.38 -4.21
CA SER A 41 -12.36 -6.02 -4.22
C SER A 41 -12.52 -7.09 -5.30
N VAL A 42 -13.65 -7.79 -5.29
CA VAL A 42 -14.04 -8.82 -6.27
C VAL A 42 -14.20 -8.30 -7.71
N LEU A 43 -14.10 -6.98 -7.95
CA LEU A 43 -14.16 -6.42 -9.30
C LEU A 43 -12.98 -6.86 -10.20
N THR A 44 -11.92 -7.43 -9.62
CA THR A 44 -10.74 -7.95 -10.34
C THR A 44 -10.75 -9.46 -10.59
N ASN A 45 -11.84 -10.17 -10.28
CA ASN A 45 -12.01 -11.60 -10.62
C ASN A 45 -12.24 -11.79 -12.13
#